data_AF-A0A932L8G7-F1
#
_entry.id   AF-A0A932L8G7-F1
#
_cell.length_a   1.000
_cell.length_b   1.000
_cell.length_c   1.000
_cell.angle_alpha   90.00
_cell.angle_beta   90.00
_cell.angle_gamma   90.00
#
_symmetry.space_group_name_H-M   'P 1'
#
loop_
_entity.id
_entity.type
_entity.pdbx_description
1 polymer ?
#
loop_
_entity_poly.entity_id
_entity_poly.type
_entity_poly.pdbx_seq_one_letter_code
_entity_poly.pdbx_strand_id
1 'polypeptide(L)'
;SDGAVRYWAAMGLLMRRRNGVELARADLHHALTDKSPSVRIAAAEALGRYGEEADLNDALPVLLELAAYEQNGLWHSVQSLNAIDALDSKATSGIETVKTAFRGGEAIPERMREYIPRLIERIVANAK
;
A
#
# COMPACT_ATOMS: atom_id res chain seq x y z
N SER A 1 -2.10 -15.29 16.34
CA SER A 1 -0.86 -15.55 15.58
C SER A 1 0.05 -14.34 15.68
N ASP A 2 1.34 -14.52 15.43
CA ASP A 2 2.32 -13.43 15.35
C ASP A 2 2.07 -12.55 14.10
N GLY A 3 2.32 -11.24 14.20
CA GLY A 3 2.07 -10.29 13.10
C GLY A 3 2.94 -10.55 11.87
N ALA A 4 4.18 -11.01 12.04
CA ALA A 4 5.08 -11.33 10.94
C ALA A 4 4.60 -12.57 10.18
N VAL A 5 4.05 -13.58 10.87
CA VAL A 5 3.47 -14.77 10.23
C VAL A 5 2.30 -14.38 9.32
N ARG A 6 1.40 -13.52 9.78
CA ARG A 6 0.28 -13.03 8.97
C ARG A 6 0.74 -12.18 7.79
N TYR A 7 1.76 -11.35 8.01
CA TYR A 7 2.35 -10.55 6.95
C TYR A 7 2.92 -11.43 5.83
N TRP A 8 3.70 -12.46 6.17
CA TRP A 8 4.25 -13.38 5.19
C TRP A 8 3.17 -14.24 4.51
N ALA A 9 2.08 -14.57 5.21
CA ALA A 9 0.93 -15.21 4.58
C ALA A 9 0.30 -14.31 3.50
N ALA A 10 0.00 -13.05 3.81
CA ALA A 10 -0.53 -12.08 2.83
C ALA A 10 0.45 -11.84 1.67
N MET A 11 1.74 -11.72 1.97
CA MET A 11 2.79 -11.56 0.96
C MET A 11 2.90 -12.77 0.03
N GLY A 12 2.77 -13.99 0.56
CA GLY A 12 2.73 -15.21 -0.24
C GLY A 12 1.57 -15.24 -1.24
N LEU A 13 0.40 -14.75 -0.83
CA LEU A 13 -0.76 -14.58 -1.71
C LEU A 13 -0.50 -13.53 -2.79
N LEU A 14 0.04 -12.36 -2.41
CA LEU A 14 0.42 -11.30 -3.35
C LEU A 14 1.41 -11.80 -4.42
N MET A 15 2.44 -12.54 -4.02
CA MET A 15 3.45 -13.09 -4.93
C MET A 15 2.87 -14.10 -5.93
N ARG A 16 1.77 -14.78 -5.56
CA ARG A 16 1.02 -15.69 -6.43
C ARG A 16 -0.01 -14.98 -7.31
N ARG A 17 -0.10 -13.65 -7.22
CA ARG A 17 -0.91 -12.78 -8.08
C ARG A 17 -2.39 -13.17 -8.06
N ARG A 18 -3.08 -13.11 -9.20
CA ARG A 18 -4.50 -13.46 -9.36
C ARG A 18 -4.86 -14.79 -8.72
N ASN A 19 -4.08 -15.85 -8.95
CA ASN A 19 -4.34 -17.17 -8.36
C ASN A 19 -4.25 -17.17 -6.82
N GLY A 20 -3.37 -16.35 -6.25
CA GLY A 20 -3.26 -16.18 -4.79
C GLY A 20 -4.46 -15.43 -4.22
N VAL A 21 -4.85 -14.33 -4.88
CA VAL A 21 -6.01 -13.53 -4.47
C VAL A 21 -7.31 -14.34 -4.59
N GLU A 22 -7.54 -15.02 -5.72
CA GLU A 22 -8.75 -15.84 -5.92
C GLU A 22 -8.88 -16.96 -4.87
N LEU A 23 -7.77 -17.59 -4.48
CA LEU A 23 -7.76 -18.65 -3.48
C LEU A 23 -8.13 -18.17 -2.07
N ALA A 24 -7.81 -16.93 -1.72
CA ALA A 24 -7.87 -16.42 -0.35
C ALA A 24 -8.47 -15.00 -0.25
N ARG A 25 -9.39 -14.65 -1.16
CA ARG A 25 -9.97 -13.29 -1.27
C ARG A 25 -10.62 -12.84 0.04
N ALA A 26 -11.38 -13.72 0.69
CA ALA A 26 -12.03 -13.42 1.96
C ALA A 26 -11.02 -13.17 3.10
N ASP A 27 -9.95 -13.95 3.16
CA ASP A 27 -8.89 -13.78 4.16
C ASP A 27 -8.12 -12.46 3.95
N LEU A 28 -7.87 -12.08 2.69
CA LEU A 28 -7.26 -10.80 2.35
C LEU A 28 -8.15 -9.63 2.75
N HIS A 29 -9.46 -9.72 2.52
CA HIS A 29 -10.43 -8.72 2.98
C HIS A 29 -10.44 -8.59 4.50
N HIS A 30 -10.42 -9.71 5.23
CA HIS A 30 -10.29 -9.68 6.68
C HIS A 30 -8.98 -8.97 7.11
N ALA A 31 -7.88 -9.26 6.43
CA ALA A 31 -6.56 -8.71 6.70
C ALA A 31 -6.44 -7.19 6.43
N LEU A 32 -7.37 -6.56 5.70
CA LEU A 32 -7.45 -5.10 5.57
C LEU A 32 -7.64 -4.39 6.92
N THR A 33 -8.19 -5.09 7.92
CA THR A 33 -8.45 -4.55 9.27
C THR A 33 -7.47 -5.08 10.32
N ASP A 34 -6.37 -5.71 9.89
CA ASP A 34 -5.39 -6.28 10.81
C ASP A 34 -4.77 -5.23 11.75
N LYS A 35 -4.42 -5.65 12.97
CA LYS A 35 -3.74 -4.79 13.94
C LYS A 35 -2.36 -4.31 13.46
N SER A 36 -1.70 -5.06 12.58
CA SER A 36 -0.40 -4.72 12.00
C SER A 36 -0.56 -3.94 10.69
N PRO A 37 -0.02 -2.72 10.59
CA PRO A 37 -0.03 -1.95 9.34
C PRO A 37 0.59 -2.69 8.15
N SER A 38 1.69 -3.42 8.36
CA SER A 38 2.32 -4.19 7.27
C SER A 38 1.43 -5.30 6.72
N VAL A 39 0.61 -5.95 7.58
CA VAL A 39 -0.38 -6.95 7.12
C VAL A 39 -1.44 -6.28 6.25
N ARG A 40 -1.97 -5.13 6.71
CA ARG A 40 -2.95 -4.35 5.95
C ARG A 40 -2.42 -3.93 4.58
N ILE A 41 -1.19 -3.42 4.52
CA ILE A 41 -0.55 -2.99 3.26
C ILE A 41 -0.38 -4.16 2.30
N ALA A 42 0.12 -5.31 2.77
CA ALA A 42 0.30 -6.50 1.92
C ALA A 42 -1.04 -7.02 1.36
N ALA A 43 -2.08 -7.03 2.19
CA ALA A 43 -3.41 -7.46 1.79
C ALA A 43 -4.04 -6.49 0.76
N ALA A 44 -3.95 -5.20 1.03
CA ALA A 44 -4.45 -4.15 0.15
C ALA A 44 -3.72 -4.12 -1.19
N GLU A 45 -2.38 -4.32 -1.20
CA GLU A 45 -1.64 -4.44 -2.46
C GLU A 45 -2.11 -5.65 -3.27
N ALA A 46 -2.30 -6.81 -2.64
CA ALA A 46 -2.76 -8.01 -3.32
C ALA A 46 -4.13 -7.78 -3.98
N LEU A 47 -5.09 -7.29 -3.20
CA LEU A 47 -6.45 -7.01 -3.63
C LEU A 47 -6.49 -5.93 -4.72
N GLY A 48 -5.81 -4.79 -4.54
CA GLY A 48 -5.81 -3.72 -5.53
C GLY A 48 -5.15 -4.12 -6.86
N ARG A 49 -4.05 -4.88 -6.81
CA ARG A 49 -3.33 -5.31 -8.03
C ARG A 49 -4.08 -6.37 -8.80
N TYR A 50 -4.57 -7.40 -8.11
CA TYR A 50 -5.02 -8.64 -8.76
C TYR A 50 -6.47 -9.04 -8.48
N GLY A 51 -7.17 -8.32 -7.60
CA GLY A 51 -8.59 -8.47 -7.36
C GLY A 51 -9.46 -7.77 -8.41
N GLU A 52 -10.75 -7.75 -8.13
CA GLU A 52 -11.79 -7.07 -8.89
C GLU A 52 -11.92 -5.59 -8.47
N GLU A 53 -12.77 -4.84 -9.17
CA GLU A 53 -13.02 -3.42 -8.87
C GLU A 53 -13.50 -3.19 -7.43
N ALA A 54 -14.37 -4.06 -6.91
CA ALA A 54 -14.80 -4.00 -5.51
C ALA A 54 -13.62 -4.17 -4.53
N ASP A 55 -12.66 -5.06 -4.86
CA ASP A 55 -11.48 -5.26 -4.02
C ASP A 55 -10.58 -4.02 -4.02
N LEU A 56 -10.45 -3.35 -5.17
CA LEU A 56 -9.73 -2.09 -5.27
C LEU A 56 -10.41 -0.98 -4.45
N ASN A 57 -11.74 -0.89 -4.51
CA ASN A 57 -12.52 0.10 -3.76
C ASN A 57 -12.32 -0.03 -2.24
N ASP A 58 -12.15 -1.25 -1.74
CA ASP A 58 -11.88 -1.50 -0.32
C ASP A 58 -10.38 -1.35 0.02
N ALA A 59 -9.47 -1.73 -0.88
CA ALA A 59 -8.03 -1.74 -0.64
C ALA A 59 -7.37 -0.35 -0.76
N LEU A 60 -7.74 0.45 -1.76
CA LEU A 60 -7.10 1.73 -2.03
C LEU A 60 -7.19 2.70 -0.84
N PRO A 61 -8.35 2.87 -0.16
CA PRO A 61 -8.44 3.71 1.04
C PRO A 61 -7.45 3.32 2.14
N VAL A 62 -7.23 2.02 2.35
CA VAL A 62 -6.27 1.50 3.34
C VAL A 62 -4.84 1.90 2.98
N LEU A 63 -4.47 1.79 1.70
CA LEU A 63 -3.14 2.22 1.26
C LEU A 63 -2.96 3.74 1.40
N LEU A 64 -3.97 4.53 1.04
CA LEU A 64 -3.93 5.99 1.15
C LEU A 64 -3.81 6.46 2.61
N GLU A 65 -4.53 5.82 3.53
CA GLU A 65 -4.40 6.08 4.98
C GLU A 65 -2.97 5.82 5.45
N LEU A 66 -2.40 4.67 5.08
CA LEU A 66 -1.08 4.23 5.56
C LEU A 66 0.09 4.94 4.86
N ALA A 67 -0.16 5.58 3.72
CA ALA A 67 0.82 6.40 3.03
C ALA A 67 1.15 7.70 3.79
N ALA A 68 0.27 8.19 4.66
CA ALA A 68 0.48 9.43 5.39
C ALA A 68 1.59 9.28 6.44
N TYR A 69 2.73 9.95 6.21
CA TYR A 69 3.95 9.84 7.02
C TYR A 69 3.75 10.27 8.46
N GLU A 70 3.05 11.37 8.67
CA GLU A 70 2.86 12.00 9.98
C GLU A 70 2.06 11.11 10.94
N GLN A 71 1.19 10.24 10.42
CA GLN A 71 0.36 9.32 11.21
C GLN A 71 0.99 7.93 11.35
N ASN A 72 1.70 7.44 10.33
CA ASN A 72 2.10 6.02 10.24
C ASN A 72 3.61 5.78 10.36
N GLY A 73 4.40 6.86 10.31
CA GLY A 73 5.85 6.81 10.32
C GLY A 73 6.46 6.41 8.98
N LEU A 74 7.77 6.59 8.88
CA LEU A 74 8.54 6.49 7.63
C LEU A 74 8.34 5.15 6.90
N TRP A 75 8.46 4.02 7.61
CA TRP A 75 8.53 2.72 6.97
C TRP A 75 7.17 2.25 6.43
N HIS A 76 6.08 2.48 7.16
CA HIS A 76 4.74 2.15 6.67
C HIS A 76 4.31 3.07 5.55
N SER A 77 4.61 4.37 5.65
CA SER A 77 4.35 5.35 4.58
C SER A 77 5.03 4.94 3.28
N VAL A 78 6.34 4.62 3.33
CA VAL A 78 7.09 4.17 2.16
C VAL A 78 6.59 2.84 1.62
N GLN A 79 6.30 1.88 2.50
CA GLN A 79 5.74 0.58 2.08
C GLN A 79 4.42 0.78 1.35
N SER A 80 3.54 1.64 1.87
CA SER A 80 2.25 1.92 1.26
C SER A 80 2.38 2.68 -0.06
N LEU A 81 3.25 3.68 -0.15
CA LEU A 81 3.52 4.39 -1.41
C LEU A 81 4.05 3.45 -2.50
N ASN A 82 4.90 2.48 -2.15
CA ASN A 82 5.34 1.45 -3.10
C ASN A 82 4.18 0.55 -3.58
N ALA A 83 3.26 0.20 -2.68
CA ALA A 83 2.07 -0.57 -3.04
C ALA A 83 1.15 0.24 -3.96
N ILE A 84 0.96 1.53 -3.70
CA ILE A 84 0.17 2.44 -4.55
C ILE A 84 0.81 2.58 -5.93
N ASP A 85 2.14 2.76 -6.01
CA ASP A 85 2.87 2.80 -7.28
C ASP A 85 2.66 1.52 -8.11
N ALA A 86 2.58 0.37 -7.44
CA ALA A 86 2.32 -0.92 -8.10
C ALA A 86 0.86 -1.10 -8.60
N LEU A 87 -0.06 -0.21 -8.21
CA LEU A 87 -1.43 -0.16 -8.72
C LEU A 87 -1.55 0.56 -10.07
N ASP A 88 -0.53 1.35 -10.46
CA ASP A 88 -0.53 2.11 -11.70
C ASP A 88 -1.77 3.03 -11.83
N SER A 89 -2.43 3.08 -12.98
CA SER A 89 -3.66 3.85 -13.22
C SER A 89 -4.84 3.51 -12.30
N LYS A 90 -4.80 2.39 -11.57
CA LYS A 90 -5.84 2.09 -10.56
C LYS A 90 -5.77 3.02 -9.34
N ALA A 91 -4.67 3.74 -9.13
CA ALA A 91 -4.51 4.69 -8.03
C ALA A 91 -5.05 6.10 -8.32
N THR A 92 -5.59 6.36 -9.53
CA THR A 92 -5.98 7.72 -9.99
C THR A 92 -6.89 8.46 -9.02
N SER A 93 -7.87 7.79 -8.41
CA SER A 93 -8.81 8.42 -7.46
C SER A 93 -8.13 8.91 -6.17
N GLY A 94 -6.93 8.41 -5.85
CA GLY A 94 -6.18 8.74 -4.62
C GLY A 94 -5.06 9.76 -4.79
N ILE A 95 -4.85 10.32 -5.99
CA ILE A 95 -3.65 11.09 -6.31
C ILE A 95 -3.48 12.37 -5.50
N GLU A 96 -4.56 13.08 -5.18
CA GLU A 96 -4.46 14.27 -4.32
C GLU A 96 -3.98 13.92 -2.90
N THR A 97 -4.38 12.76 -2.38
CA THR A 97 -3.87 12.27 -1.10
C THR A 97 -2.38 11.92 -1.22
N VAL A 98 -1.96 11.22 -2.28
CA VAL A 98 -0.55 10.86 -2.51
C VAL A 98 0.36 12.09 -2.55
N LYS A 99 -0.05 13.17 -3.24
CA LYS A 99 0.72 14.42 -3.32
C LYS A 99 1.03 15.04 -1.95
N THR A 100 0.20 14.76 -0.95
CA THR A 100 0.30 15.35 0.38
C THR A 100 0.74 14.34 1.46
N ALA A 101 1.02 13.09 1.06
CA ALA A 101 1.34 11.98 1.96
C ALA A 101 2.66 12.15 2.72
N PHE A 102 3.54 13.05 2.26
CA PHE A 102 4.84 13.28 2.86
C PHE A 102 5.22 14.76 2.81
N ARG A 103 5.40 15.38 3.96
CA ARG A 103 5.89 16.77 4.07
C ARG A 103 7.34 16.91 4.54
N GLY A 104 8.04 15.79 4.71
CA GLY A 104 9.44 15.77 5.14
C GLY A 104 9.64 16.02 6.64
N GLY A 105 10.90 16.03 7.07
CA GLY A 105 11.31 16.28 8.46
C GLY A 105 12.78 15.97 8.70
N GLU A 106 13.42 16.65 9.65
CA GLU A 106 14.86 16.52 9.93
C GLU A 106 15.27 15.12 10.43
N ALA A 107 14.33 14.37 11.01
CA ALA A 107 14.57 13.02 11.52
C ALA A 107 14.69 11.93 10.42
N ILE A 108 14.59 12.31 9.15
CA ILE A 108 14.52 11.38 8.02
C ILE A 108 15.93 11.17 7.43
N PRO A 109 16.36 9.90 7.23
CA PRO A 109 17.62 9.60 6.57
C PRO A 109 17.72 10.29 5.21
N GLU A 110 18.89 10.86 4.89
CA GLU A 110 19.12 11.62 3.64
C GLU A 110 18.60 10.90 2.39
N ARG A 111 18.92 9.61 2.25
CA ARG A 111 18.45 8.78 1.11
C ARG A 111 16.93 8.77 0.92
N MET A 112 16.17 8.90 2.02
CA MET A 112 14.72 8.88 1.98
C MET A 112 14.13 10.26 1.65
N ARG A 113 14.85 11.34 1.98
CA ARG A 113 14.46 12.72 1.64
C ARG A 113 14.45 12.95 0.12
N GLU A 114 15.32 12.27 -0.62
CA GLU A 114 15.29 12.28 -2.09
C GLU A 114 14.34 11.23 -2.68
N TYR A 115 14.32 10.02 -2.10
CA TYR A 115 13.53 8.91 -2.63
C TYR A 115 12.02 9.16 -2.61
N ILE A 116 11.49 9.66 -1.49
CA ILE A 116 10.04 9.76 -1.29
C ILE A 116 9.40 10.78 -2.25
N PRO A 117 9.94 12.00 -2.43
CA PRO A 117 9.42 12.92 -3.44
C PRO A 117 9.42 12.34 -4.85
N ARG A 118 10.50 11.64 -5.25
CA ARG A 118 10.59 10.98 -6.57
C ARG A 118 9.58 9.85 -6.73
N LEU A 119 9.31 9.09 -5.68
CA LEU A 119 8.27 8.07 -5.66
C LEU A 119 6.89 8.70 -5.84
N ILE A 120 6.58 9.79 -5.12
CA ILE A 120 5.33 10.54 -5.27
C ILE A 120 5.18 11.06 -6.70
N GLU A 121 6.20 11.71 -7.26
CA GLU A 121 6.19 12.19 -8.64
C GLU A 121 5.90 11.06 -9.65
N ARG A 122 6.52 9.89 -9.47
CA ARG A 122 6.28 8.72 -10.31
C ARG A 122 4.84 8.23 -10.23
N ILE A 123 4.29 8.09 -9.02
CA ILE A 123 2.89 7.67 -8.82
C ILE A 123 1.94 8.64 -9.52
N VAL A 124 2.15 9.95 -9.34
CA VAL A 124 1.33 11.00 -9.97
C VAL A 124 1.45 10.99 -11.50
N ALA A 125 2.61 10.62 -12.05
CA ALA A 125 2.82 10.51 -13.48
C ALA A 125 2.14 9.28 -14.10
N ASN A 126 2.19 8.14 -13.40
CA ASN A 126 1.65 6.86 -13.87
C ASN A 126 0.12 6.79 -13.76
N ALA A 127 -0.48 7.53 -12.84
CA ALA A 127 -1.93 7.53 -12.64
C ALA A 127 -2.74 8.39 -13.63
N LYS A 128 -2.17 8.71 -14.80
CA LYS A 128 -2.75 9.56 -15.85
C LYS A 128 -3.31 8.75 -17.02
#